data_AF-A0A117USA9-F1
#
_entry.id   AF-A0A117USA9-F1
#
_cell.length_a   1.000
_cell.length_b   1.000
_cell.length_c   1.000
_cell.angle_alpha   90.00
_cell.angle_beta   90.00
_cell.angle_gamma   90.00
#
_symmetry.space_group_name_H-M   'P 1'
#
loop_
_entity.id
_entity.type
_entity.pdbx_description
1 polymer ?
#
loop_
_entity_poly.entity_id
_entity_poly.type
_entity_poly.pdbx_seq_one_letter_code
_entity_poly.pdbx_strand_id
1 'polypeptide(L)'
;MLEHAGDVAGVVRGRPRSVVIACPDGCGDTLVINLDPRAGKAWDLELRGGVTLYPSVWREDGCRSHFIVWRSRILWCDRFTQDNKEPEYESALEEAVTAALSYHQFRSGYDIATEIGEISWDVIRVLRILASDGRAEQGMADQRDHYRRGSKR
;
A
#
# COMPACT_ATOMS: atom_id res chain seq x y z
N MET A 1 24.50 -6.03 -8.60
CA MET A 1 23.77 -4.75 -8.76
C MET A 1 22.53 -5.10 -9.55
N LEU A 2 21.32 -4.75 -9.08
CA LEU A 2 20.00 -5.22 -9.56
C LEU A 2 20.05 -5.96 -10.90
N GLU A 3 19.96 -7.28 -10.86
CA GLU A 3 20.28 -8.18 -11.99
C GLU A 3 19.01 -8.70 -12.66
N HIS A 4 17.94 -8.86 -11.89
CA HIS A 4 16.67 -9.41 -12.35
C HIS A 4 15.55 -8.39 -12.19
N ALA A 5 14.52 -8.52 -13.04
CA ALA A 5 13.31 -7.71 -12.92
C ALA A 5 12.69 -7.89 -11.53
N GLY A 6 12.37 -6.78 -10.87
CA GLY A 6 11.86 -6.77 -9.51
C GLY A 6 12.93 -6.81 -8.42
N ASP A 7 14.23 -6.90 -8.75
CA ASP A 7 15.29 -6.75 -7.76
C ASP A 7 15.19 -5.37 -7.08
N VAL A 8 15.43 -5.34 -5.77
CA VAL A 8 15.30 -4.14 -4.94
C VAL A 8 16.56 -3.87 -4.13
N ALA A 9 16.98 -2.61 -4.06
CA ALA A 9 18.02 -2.15 -3.15
C ALA A 9 17.58 -0.88 -2.40
N GLY A 10 17.87 -0.82 -1.10
CA GLY A 10 17.65 0.37 -0.29
C GLY A 10 18.87 1.30 -0.28
N VAL A 11 18.64 2.61 -0.40
CA VAL A 11 19.67 3.63 -0.22
C VAL A 11 19.51 4.27 1.15
N VAL A 12 20.48 4.05 2.03
CA VAL A 12 20.48 4.54 3.41
C VAL A 12 21.62 5.53 3.63
N ARG A 13 21.30 6.72 4.15
CA ARG A 13 22.26 7.75 4.55
C ARG A 13 21.87 8.34 5.90
N GLY A 14 22.20 7.61 6.97
CA GLY A 14 21.72 7.81 8.35
C GLY A 14 20.24 7.45 8.56
N ARG A 15 19.44 7.49 7.50
CA ARG A 15 18.04 7.06 7.39
C ARG A 15 17.74 6.60 5.97
N PRO A 16 16.65 5.83 5.74
CA PRO A 16 16.19 5.51 4.40
C PRO A 16 15.99 6.78 3.57
N ARG A 17 16.52 6.79 2.34
CA ARG A 17 16.38 7.93 1.42
C ARG A 17 15.61 7.55 0.17
N SER A 18 15.90 6.39 -0.37
CA SER A 18 15.18 5.87 -1.52
C SER A 18 15.25 4.35 -1.57
N VAL A 19 14.36 3.79 -2.37
CA VAL A 19 14.45 2.40 -2.85
C VAL A 19 14.70 2.46 -4.35
N VAL A 20 15.60 1.59 -4.82
CA VAL A 20 15.91 1.41 -6.23
C VAL A 20 15.36 0.05 -6.64
N ILE A 21 14.51 0.02 -7.67
CA ILE A 21 13.82 -1.19 -8.14
C ILE A 21 14.12 -1.38 -9.63
N ALA A 22 14.64 -2.54 -10.01
CA ALA A 22 14.68 -2.93 -11.42
C ALA A 22 13.24 -3.16 -11.88
N CYS A 23 12.79 -2.47 -12.94
CA CYS A 23 11.38 -2.39 -13.27
C CYS A 23 10.77 -3.80 -13.40
N PRO A 24 9.72 -4.12 -12.62
CA PRO A 24 9.22 -5.49 -12.53
C PRO A 24 8.53 -5.97 -13.80
N ASP A 25 8.25 -5.10 -14.77
CA ASP A 25 7.73 -5.50 -16.08
C ASP A 25 8.80 -6.02 -17.04
N GLY A 26 10.09 -5.96 -16.65
CA GLY A 26 11.21 -6.44 -17.45
C GLY A 26 11.66 -5.50 -18.57
N CYS A 27 11.21 -4.23 -18.61
CA CYS A 27 11.62 -3.28 -19.64
C CYS A 27 13.10 -2.86 -19.59
N GLY A 28 13.83 -3.21 -18.51
CA GLY A 28 15.24 -2.89 -18.32
C GLY A 28 15.51 -1.55 -17.60
N ASP A 29 14.47 -0.74 -17.38
CA ASP A 29 14.61 0.52 -16.63
C ASP A 29 14.75 0.28 -15.11
N THR A 30 15.29 1.27 -14.43
CA THR A 30 15.39 1.30 -12.96
C THR A 30 14.55 2.44 -12.39
N LEU A 31 13.73 2.13 -11.40
CA LEU A 31 12.88 3.07 -10.68
C LEU A 31 13.56 3.51 -9.40
N VAL A 32 13.64 4.82 -9.16
CA VAL A 32 14.13 5.39 -7.89
C VAL A 32 12.93 5.97 -7.15
N ILE A 33 12.53 5.31 -6.07
CA ILE A 33 11.39 5.69 -5.25
C ILE A 33 11.88 6.50 -4.06
N ASN A 34 11.41 7.75 -3.94
CA ASN A 34 11.78 8.62 -2.83
C ASN A 34 11.11 8.14 -1.53
N LEU A 35 11.89 8.01 -0.46
CA LEU A 35 11.41 7.74 0.91
C LEU A 35 11.61 8.93 1.85
N ASP A 36 12.24 10.01 1.37
CA ASP A 36 12.56 11.17 2.20
C ASP A 36 11.52 12.29 1.97
N PRO A 37 10.58 12.53 2.90
CA PRO A 37 9.57 13.57 2.74
C PRO A 37 10.18 14.99 2.71
N ARG A 38 11.45 15.14 3.13
CA ARG A 38 12.17 16.43 3.03
C ARG A 38 12.63 16.74 1.62
N ALA A 39 12.67 15.73 0.73
CA ALA A 39 13.07 15.87 -0.67
C ALA A 39 11.87 16.01 -1.63
N GLY A 40 10.64 15.89 -1.13
CA GLY A 40 9.41 15.97 -1.92
C GLY A 40 8.38 14.93 -1.50
N LYS A 41 7.42 14.62 -2.39
CA LYS A 41 6.48 13.50 -2.18
C LYS A 41 7.29 12.21 -1.97
N ALA A 42 6.94 11.48 -0.93
CA ALA A 42 7.66 10.29 -0.50
C ALA A 42 6.69 9.14 -0.29
N TRP A 43 7.19 7.93 -0.52
CA TRP A 43 6.55 6.69 -0.13
C TRP A 43 6.96 6.33 1.28
N ASP A 44 6.03 5.72 2.00
CA ASP A 44 6.32 5.08 3.27
C ASP A 44 6.83 3.68 3.04
N LEU A 45 7.95 3.36 3.71
CA LEU A 45 8.55 2.04 3.72
C LEU A 45 8.18 1.33 5.02
N GLU A 46 7.38 0.28 4.90
CA GLU A 46 6.97 -0.57 6.01
C GLU A 46 7.71 -1.92 5.91
N LEU A 47 8.41 -2.33 6.98
CA LEU A 47 9.28 -3.51 7.00
C LEU A 47 8.75 -4.65 7.90
N ARG A 48 7.43 -4.85 7.93
CA ARG A 48 6.76 -5.85 8.79
C ARG A 48 6.46 -7.09 7.97
N GLY A 49 7.23 -8.17 8.15
CA GLY A 49 7.02 -9.41 7.40
C GLY A 49 7.31 -9.33 5.90
N GLY A 50 8.06 -8.30 5.47
CA GLY A 50 8.46 -8.08 4.08
C GLY A 50 8.60 -6.59 3.77
N VAL A 51 9.06 -6.26 2.57
CA VAL A 51 9.12 -4.89 2.07
C VAL A 51 7.73 -4.49 1.57
N THR A 52 7.18 -3.42 2.13
CA THR A 52 5.95 -2.79 1.65
C THR A 52 6.22 -1.32 1.36
N LEU A 53 5.69 -0.83 0.23
CA LEU A 53 5.68 0.59 -0.12
C LEU A 53 4.23 1.07 -0.18
N TYR A 54 3.98 2.23 0.43
CA TYR A 54 2.70 2.92 0.36
C TYR A 54 2.90 4.38 -0.08
N PRO A 55 2.11 4.93 -1.02
CA PRO A 55 1.03 4.31 -1.79
C PRO A 55 1.56 3.43 -2.94
N SER A 56 0.75 3.14 -3.96
CA SER A 56 1.19 2.40 -5.15
C SER A 56 2.31 3.15 -5.87
N VAL A 57 3.13 2.41 -6.62
CA VAL A 57 4.14 2.97 -7.51
C VAL A 57 3.51 3.09 -8.89
N TRP A 58 3.36 4.33 -9.37
CA TRP A 58 2.92 4.62 -10.72
C TRP A 58 3.97 5.44 -11.46
N ARG A 59 4.46 4.88 -12.57
CA ARG A 59 5.34 5.60 -13.49
C ARG A 59 4.51 6.23 -14.60
N GLU A 60 4.61 7.55 -14.77
CA GLU A 60 3.88 8.27 -15.83
C GLU A 60 4.57 8.13 -17.20
N ASP A 61 5.90 7.96 -17.20
CA ASP A 61 6.72 7.86 -18.41
C ASP A 61 7.21 6.43 -18.70
N GLY A 62 7.80 6.25 -19.88
CA GLY A 62 8.40 4.98 -20.30
C GLY A 62 7.38 3.83 -20.38
N CYS A 63 7.65 2.73 -19.69
CA CYS A 63 6.81 1.54 -19.72
C CYS A 63 5.46 1.70 -19.01
N ARG A 64 5.28 2.79 -18.26
CA ARG A 64 4.06 3.12 -17.51
C ARG A 64 3.59 1.99 -16.58
N SER A 65 4.55 1.33 -15.90
CA SER A 65 4.27 0.33 -14.89
C SER A 65 3.49 0.94 -13.72
N HIS A 66 2.39 0.30 -13.32
CA HIS A 66 1.62 0.67 -12.12
C HIS A 66 1.37 -0.57 -11.26
N PHE A 67 1.97 -0.57 -10.07
CA PHE A 67 1.98 -1.71 -9.17
C PHE A 67 2.09 -1.29 -7.71
N ILE A 68 1.76 -2.22 -6.83
CA ILE A 68 1.95 -2.15 -5.38
C ILE A 68 3.10 -3.08 -4.99
N VAL A 69 3.93 -2.64 -4.06
CA VAL A 69 4.89 -3.51 -3.36
C VAL A 69 4.30 -3.81 -1.99
N TRP A 70 3.94 -5.07 -1.74
CA TRP A 70 3.26 -5.47 -0.51
C TRP A 70 3.80 -6.81 0.00
N ARG A 71 4.41 -6.80 1.19
CA ARG A 71 5.06 -7.97 1.82
C ARG A 71 6.00 -8.70 0.84
N SER A 72 6.86 -7.91 0.19
CA SER A 72 7.82 -8.35 -0.84
C SER A 72 7.20 -8.97 -2.10
N ARG A 73 5.92 -8.69 -2.38
CA ARG A 73 5.24 -9.10 -3.61
C ARG A 73 4.87 -7.90 -4.47
N ILE A 74 4.87 -8.10 -5.78
CA ILE A 74 4.36 -7.15 -6.75
C ILE A 74 2.92 -7.50 -7.08
N LEU A 75 2.01 -6.55 -6.89
CA LEU A 75 0.62 -6.65 -7.34
C LEU A 75 0.37 -5.55 -8.36
N TRP A 76 -0.09 -5.91 -9.54
CA TRP A 76 -0.33 -4.94 -10.59
C TRP A 76 -1.69 -4.27 -10.48
N CYS A 77 -1.81 -3.00 -10.87
CA CYS A 77 -3.07 -2.26 -10.76
C CYS A 77 -3.87 -2.24 -12.08
N ASP A 78 -3.20 -1.98 -13.22
CA ASP A 78 -3.89 -1.72 -14.50
C ASP A 78 -3.71 -2.84 -15.53
N ARG A 79 -2.56 -3.51 -15.54
CA ARG A 79 -2.14 -4.53 -16.51
C ARG A 79 -1.57 -5.73 -15.76
N PHE A 80 -1.56 -6.93 -16.33
CA PHE A 80 -0.97 -8.12 -15.68
C PHE A 80 -1.60 -8.49 -14.33
N THR A 81 -2.88 -8.14 -14.11
CA THR A 81 -3.58 -8.32 -12.84
C THR A 81 -4.12 -9.74 -12.63
N GLN A 82 -4.18 -10.56 -13.68
CA GLN A 82 -4.78 -11.89 -13.67
C GLN A 82 -4.17 -12.81 -12.60
N ASP A 83 -2.86 -12.71 -12.38
CA ASP A 83 -2.13 -13.58 -11.45
C ASP A 83 -1.85 -12.91 -10.09
N ASN A 84 -2.44 -11.74 -9.84
CA ASN A 84 -2.28 -11.06 -8.56
C ASN A 84 -2.81 -11.94 -7.42
N LYS A 85 -1.97 -12.11 -6.39
CA LYS A 85 -2.35 -12.78 -5.14
C LYS A 85 -1.99 -11.89 -3.97
N GLU A 86 -3.00 -11.24 -3.40
CA GLU A 86 -2.85 -10.48 -2.15
C GLU A 86 -2.28 -11.40 -1.05
N PRO A 87 -1.25 -10.95 -0.29
CA PRO A 87 -0.70 -11.70 0.84
C PRO A 87 -1.78 -12.08 1.86
N GLU A 88 -1.59 -13.19 2.57
CA GLU A 88 -2.48 -13.56 3.67
C GLU A 88 -2.36 -12.55 4.83
N TYR A 89 -3.45 -12.36 5.58
CA TYR A 89 -3.50 -11.54 6.78
C TYR A 89 -4.17 -12.30 7.92
N GLU A 90 -3.89 -11.90 9.15
CA GLU A 90 -4.45 -12.53 10.35
C GLU A 90 -5.86 -12.02 10.63
N SER A 91 -6.81 -12.91 10.93
CA SER A 91 -8.22 -12.52 11.18
C SER A 91 -8.38 -11.54 12.34
N ALA A 92 -7.47 -11.56 13.32
CA ALA A 92 -7.43 -10.60 14.42
C ALA A 92 -7.32 -9.13 13.94
N LEU A 93 -6.76 -8.90 12.75
CA LEU A 93 -6.68 -7.57 12.15
C LEU A 93 -8.07 -6.97 11.89
N GLU A 94 -9.07 -7.80 11.56
CA GLU A 94 -10.43 -7.29 11.32
C GLU A 94 -11.04 -6.65 12.56
N GLU A 95 -10.75 -7.21 13.74
CA GLU A 95 -11.23 -6.68 15.02
C GLU A 95 -10.53 -5.36 15.36
N ALA A 96 -9.20 -5.30 15.16
CA ALA A 96 -8.42 -4.09 15.38
C ALA A 96 -8.87 -2.94 14.46
N VAL A 97 -9.00 -3.20 13.16
CA VAL A 97 -9.48 -2.20 12.18
C VAL A 97 -10.92 -1.80 12.49
N THR A 98 -11.76 -2.76 12.86
CA THR A 98 -13.14 -2.51 13.31
C THR A 98 -13.20 -1.53 14.47
N ALA A 99 -12.33 -1.69 15.48
CA ALA A 99 -12.30 -0.87 16.67
C ALA A 99 -11.79 0.55 16.40
N ALA A 100 -10.89 0.72 15.43
CA ALA A 100 -10.30 2.01 15.06
C ALA A 100 -11.21 2.88 14.16
N LEU A 101 -12.27 2.30 13.59
CA LEU A 101 -13.23 3.02 12.75
C LEU A 101 -14.09 3.99 13.57
N SER A 102 -14.18 5.23 13.12
CA SER A 102 -15.06 6.25 13.70
C SER A 102 -16.50 6.11 13.18
N TYR A 103 -17.49 6.28 14.05
CA TYR A 103 -18.90 6.38 13.63
C TYR A 103 -19.24 7.73 12.97
N HIS A 104 -18.48 8.78 13.30
CA HIS A 104 -18.83 10.16 12.93
C HIS A 104 -18.00 10.72 11.79
N GLN A 105 -16.79 10.21 11.58
CA GLN A 105 -15.83 10.77 10.64
C GLN A 105 -15.28 9.68 9.71
N PHE A 106 -15.14 10.05 8.43
CA PHE A 106 -14.38 9.27 7.47
C PHE A 106 -12.88 9.44 7.75
N ARG A 107 -12.16 8.33 7.80
CA ARG A 107 -10.71 8.29 8.05
C ARG A 107 -10.02 7.52 6.94
N SER A 108 -8.84 7.97 6.52
CA SER A 108 -8.09 7.24 5.50
C SER A 108 -7.63 5.88 6.04
N GLY A 109 -7.54 4.88 5.16
CA GLY A 109 -6.97 3.58 5.55
C GLY A 109 -5.54 3.69 6.09
N TYR A 110 -4.76 4.63 5.57
CA TYR A 110 -3.41 4.95 6.04
C TYR A 110 -3.38 5.48 7.47
N ASP A 111 -4.27 6.42 7.82
CA ASP A 111 -4.31 6.96 9.18
C ASP A 111 -4.73 5.89 10.20
N ILE A 112 -5.68 5.02 9.81
CA ILE A 112 -6.08 3.88 10.63
C ILE A 112 -4.91 2.93 10.82
N ALA A 113 -4.20 2.57 9.74
CA ALA A 113 -3.02 1.69 9.81
C ALA A 113 -1.92 2.26 10.70
N THR A 114 -1.65 3.55 10.57
CA THR A 114 -0.67 4.26 11.41
C THR A 114 -1.07 4.23 12.88
N GLU A 115 -2.35 4.46 13.21
CA GLU A 115 -2.85 4.44 14.59
C GLU A 115 -2.71 3.07 15.23
N ILE A 116 -3.15 2.02 14.55
CA ILE A 116 -3.11 0.65 15.11
C ILE A 116 -1.75 -0.01 14.93
N GLY A 117 -0.82 0.66 14.25
CA GLY A 117 0.54 0.18 14.00
C GLY A 117 0.58 -1.04 13.10
N GLU A 118 -0.19 -1.05 12.01
CA GLU A 118 -0.28 -2.15 11.04
C GLU A 118 0.14 -1.73 9.63
N ILE A 119 0.27 -2.70 8.73
CA ILE A 119 0.63 -2.46 7.31
C ILE A 119 -0.53 -1.79 6.58
N SER A 120 -0.26 -0.70 5.86
CA SER A 120 -1.28 0.09 5.18
C SER A 120 -2.16 -0.73 4.23
N TRP A 121 -1.54 -1.60 3.42
CA TRP A 121 -2.29 -2.46 2.48
C TRP A 121 -3.11 -3.56 3.16
N ASP A 122 -2.65 -4.09 4.30
CA ASP A 122 -3.41 -5.08 5.08
C ASP A 122 -4.69 -4.42 5.63
N VAL A 123 -4.56 -3.22 6.20
CA VAL A 123 -5.69 -2.44 6.71
C VAL A 123 -6.64 -2.03 5.59
N ILE A 124 -6.14 -1.54 4.45
CA ILE A 124 -6.97 -1.17 3.29
C ILE A 124 -7.70 -2.39 2.73
N ARG A 125 -7.08 -3.58 2.70
CA ARG A 125 -7.77 -4.83 2.35
C ARG A 125 -8.92 -5.11 3.30
N VAL A 126 -8.66 -5.07 4.61
CA VAL A 126 -9.70 -5.32 5.62
C VAL A 126 -10.83 -4.30 5.48
N LEU A 127 -10.53 -3.03 5.28
CA LEU A 127 -11.55 -1.99 5.08
C LEU A 127 -12.43 -2.26 3.85
N ARG A 128 -11.85 -2.73 2.74
CA ARG A 128 -12.61 -3.16 1.55
C ARG A 128 -13.56 -4.32 1.87
N ILE A 129 -13.11 -5.32 2.64
CA ILE A 129 -13.93 -6.46 3.08
C ILE A 129 -15.04 -6.00 4.04
N LEU A 130 -14.72 -5.18 5.03
CA LEU A 130 -15.72 -4.63 5.96
C LEU A 130 -16.76 -3.78 5.23
N ALA A 131 -16.36 -3.05 4.19
CA ALA A 131 -17.28 -2.28 3.36
C ALA A 131 -18.20 -3.16 2.51
N SER A 132 -17.68 -4.25 1.91
CA SER A 132 -18.53 -5.20 1.17
C SER A 132 -19.55 -5.89 2.07
N ASP A 133 -19.19 -6.11 3.34
CA ASP A 133 -20.06 -6.74 4.33
C ASP A 133 -21.00 -5.74 5.05
N GLY A 134 -20.95 -4.45 4.68
CA GLY A 134 -21.74 -3.38 5.31
C GLY A 134 -21.32 -3.03 6.76
N ARG A 135 -20.18 -3.55 7.24
CA ARG A 135 -19.59 -3.24 8.56
C ARG A 135 -18.80 -1.94 8.56
N ALA A 136 -18.43 -1.44 7.38
CA ALA A 136 -17.85 -0.12 7.15
C ALA A 136 -18.58 0.58 6.00
N GLU A 137 -18.52 1.90 5.96
CA GLU A 137 -18.99 2.71 4.85
C GLU A 137 -17.77 3.39 4.20
N GLN A 138 -17.64 3.26 2.88
CA GLN A 138 -16.58 3.91 2.11
C GLN A 138 -17.04 5.30 1.65
N GLY A 139 -16.13 6.27 1.70
CA GLY A 139 -16.38 7.62 1.20
C GLY A 139 -16.50 7.65 -0.32
N MET A 140 -17.15 8.69 -0.83
CA MET A 140 -17.35 8.89 -2.28
C MET A 140 -16.34 9.92 -2.81
N ALA A 141 -16.16 9.97 -4.14
CA ALA A 141 -15.39 10.99 -4.84
C ALA A 141 -13.95 11.19 -4.32
N ASP A 142 -13.67 12.28 -3.61
CA ASP A 142 -12.38 12.64 -3.02
C ASP A 142 -12.04 11.85 -1.75
N GLN A 143 -13.04 11.19 -1.15
CA GLN A 143 -12.91 10.36 0.04
C GLN A 143 -12.90 8.85 -0.26
N ARG A 144 -12.55 8.45 -1.50
CA ARG A 144 -12.55 7.04 -1.91
C ARG A 144 -11.65 6.13 -1.07
N ASP A 145 -10.57 6.67 -0.52
CA ASP A 145 -9.66 5.92 0.36
C ASP A 145 -10.02 6.05 1.84
N HIS A 146 -11.16 6.69 2.16
CA HIS A 146 -11.62 6.90 3.52
C HIS A 146 -12.81 6.02 3.87
N TYR A 147 -12.85 5.61 5.13
CA TYR A 147 -13.85 4.72 5.67
C TYR A 147 -14.36 5.24 7.01
N ARG A 148 -15.62 4.96 7.29
CA ARG A 148 -16.21 5.11 8.62
C ARG A 148 -16.89 3.83 9.05
N ARG A 149 -17.23 3.73 10.32
CA ARG A 149 -17.95 2.58 10.87
C ARG A 149 -19.33 2.49 10.23
N GLY A 150 -19.70 1.31 9.77
CA GLY A 150 -21.04 1.05 9.25
C GLY A 150 -22.03 1.08 10.40
N SER A 151 -23.18 1.72 10.17
CA SER A 151 -24.32 1.59 11.07
C SER A 151 -24.91 0.19 10.88
N LYS A 152 -24.41 -0.82 11.60
CA LYS A 152 -25.06 -2.14 11.61
C LYS A 152 -26.55 -1.92 11.92
N ARG A 153 -27.43 -2.32 10.99
CA ARG A 153 -28.83 -2.59 11.28
C ARG A 153 -28.95 -3.89 12.07
#